data_AF-A0A923HMY2-F1
#
_entry.id   AF-A0A923HMY2-F1
#
_cell.length_a   1.000
_cell.length_b   1.000
_cell.length_c   1.000
_cell.angle_alpha   90.00
_cell.angle_beta   90.00
_cell.angle_gamma   90.00
#
_symmetry.space_group_name_H-M   'P 1'
#
loop_
_entity.id
_entity.type
_entity.pdbx_description
1 polymer ?
#
loop_
_entity_poly.entity_id
_entity_poly.type
_entity_poly.pdbx_seq_one_letter_code
_entity_poly.pdbx_strand_id
1 'polypeptide(L)'
;MPKLDTIKASMLSGWNHIDALLDDGPGWNWLTPARTTIYYSFSVSSGTDPQSSGVTGALSTFNVSQQVAIRDIFNKINQITGISFSEVIDGAKADIHFANANITNANNAGLTQWNYNYFYDASQQITSYVAQAYVYVDNAESGTRYLSPTAGNYSYELLMHELGHAMGLKHPFSGAVVLPANEDNTDYTLMSYTQKSLHANYGPDDIAALYWLYGGDGLGGNLGVGSQGKYLYATEKPDTIKATAGNDWIDGQLGSDVVSFSGVRSSYTLSPLLSGLKVAGSEGIDTLLNIERLQFSDMSVNLSVQSLANSISVNNLKGIEELYVAFFNRVPDADGLAYWITRFKEGMPIKQIAESFYNAGIIYSAQTGYTADMTPEAFINLVYKNVLGRTDGADSEGLAYWKKGLTSGSETHGSLVTNILAGAHTFKGDAQYGWVADLLDNKIQVAHQFAVKAGLNYNSESASIVNGMEIAARVTPSSIENAIKLIGLSPDQFNLG
;
A
#
# COMPACT_ATOMS: atom_id res chain seq x y z
N MET A 1 25.77 8.08 -15.35
CA MET A 1 25.04 7.57 -16.52
C MET A 1 24.79 6.09 -16.31
N PRO A 2 23.65 5.55 -16.78
CA PRO A 2 23.29 4.15 -16.58
C PRO A 2 24.32 3.20 -17.23
N LYS A 3 24.44 1.99 -16.69
CA LYS A 3 25.23 0.92 -17.30
C LYS A 3 24.40 0.20 -18.35
N LEU A 4 25.06 -0.48 -19.29
CA LEU A 4 24.43 -1.29 -20.32
C LEU A 4 23.42 -2.30 -19.75
N ASP A 5 23.78 -2.94 -18.63
CA ASP A 5 22.90 -3.88 -17.94
C ASP A 5 21.63 -3.21 -17.40
N THR A 6 21.64 -1.91 -17.10
CA THR A 6 20.45 -1.16 -16.65
C THR A 6 19.45 -0.94 -17.79
N ILE A 7 19.91 -0.84 -19.03
CA ILE A 7 19.04 -0.75 -20.22
C ILE A 7 18.49 -2.13 -20.59
N LYS A 8 19.30 -3.19 -20.38
CA LYS A 8 18.95 -4.57 -20.75
C LYS A 8 18.23 -5.35 -19.65
N ALA A 9 18.22 -4.86 -18.42
CA ALA A 9 17.53 -5.51 -17.33
C ALA A 9 16.02 -5.47 -17.55
N SER A 10 15.38 -6.59 -17.24
CA SER A 10 13.93 -6.73 -17.20
C SER A 10 13.30 -5.59 -16.41
N MET A 11 12.51 -4.75 -17.09
CA MET A 11 11.81 -3.61 -16.51
C MET A 11 10.56 -4.03 -15.70
N LEU A 12 10.41 -5.31 -15.34
CA LEU A 12 9.21 -5.79 -14.68
C LEU A 12 9.10 -5.27 -13.24
N SER A 13 7.93 -4.77 -12.91
CA SER A 13 7.49 -4.35 -11.58
C SER A 13 7.14 -5.53 -10.68
N GLY A 14 6.82 -6.69 -11.26
CA GLY A 14 6.28 -7.85 -10.56
C GLY A 14 4.75 -7.81 -10.42
N TRP A 15 4.11 -6.78 -10.96
CA TRP A 15 2.67 -6.58 -10.95
C TRP A 15 2.12 -6.79 -12.35
N ASN A 16 1.22 -7.76 -12.52
CA ASN A 16 0.77 -8.15 -13.85
C ASN A 16 0.13 -6.99 -14.63
N HIS A 17 -0.62 -6.10 -13.96
CA HIS A 17 -1.31 -5.01 -14.63
C HIS A 17 -0.36 -3.94 -15.20
N ILE A 18 0.80 -3.75 -14.55
CA ILE A 18 1.88 -2.89 -15.04
C ILE A 18 2.67 -3.63 -16.11
N ASP A 19 3.13 -4.84 -15.79
CA ASP A 19 4.06 -5.64 -16.59
C ASP A 19 3.47 -6.05 -17.95
N ALA A 20 2.15 -6.24 -18.01
CA ALA A 20 1.44 -6.50 -19.27
C ALA A 20 1.48 -5.31 -20.24
N LEU A 21 1.84 -4.12 -19.78
CA LEU A 21 1.90 -2.91 -20.59
C LEU A 21 3.33 -2.45 -20.88
N LEU A 22 4.39 -3.03 -20.32
CA LEU A 22 5.75 -2.53 -20.54
C LEU A 22 6.34 -3.02 -21.87
N ASP A 23 6.78 -2.09 -22.72
CA ASP A 23 7.53 -2.34 -23.95
C ASP A 23 9.04 -2.10 -23.75
N ASP A 24 9.86 -2.54 -24.71
CA ASP A 24 11.32 -2.46 -24.67
C ASP A 24 11.90 -1.08 -25.04
N GLY A 25 11.05 -0.12 -25.40
CA GLY A 25 11.47 1.20 -25.90
C GLY A 25 10.34 2.23 -25.84
N PRO A 26 10.57 3.49 -26.25
CA PRO A 26 11.76 3.97 -26.98
C PRO A 26 13.00 4.19 -26.10
N GLY A 27 12.78 4.33 -24.80
CA GLY A 27 13.87 4.51 -23.86
C GLY A 27 14.17 5.97 -23.50
N TRP A 28 13.19 6.76 -23.07
CA TRP A 28 13.39 8.19 -22.83
C TRP A 28 14.27 8.53 -21.62
N ASN A 29 14.26 7.72 -20.54
CA ASN A 29 15.08 7.97 -19.34
C ASN A 29 16.59 7.90 -19.60
N TRP A 30 17.01 7.35 -20.74
CA TRP A 30 18.41 7.08 -21.06
C TRP A 30 19.02 8.11 -22.01
N LEU A 31 18.24 9.07 -22.52
CA LEU A 31 18.67 10.09 -23.49
C LEU A 31 19.96 10.82 -23.09
N THR A 32 20.80 11.10 -24.09
CA THR A 32 22.03 11.90 -23.92
C THR A 32 22.12 13.06 -24.92
N PRO A 33 22.53 14.27 -24.52
CA PRO A 33 22.77 14.67 -23.13
C PRO A 33 21.49 14.62 -22.30
N ALA A 34 21.64 14.39 -20.99
CA ALA A 34 20.50 14.33 -20.08
C ALA A 34 19.70 15.64 -20.13
N ARG A 35 18.39 15.52 -20.20
CA ARG A 35 17.44 16.63 -20.31
C ARG A 35 16.08 16.20 -19.76
N THR A 36 15.28 17.17 -19.34
CA THR A 36 13.93 16.96 -18.80
C THR A 36 12.82 17.10 -19.86
N THR A 37 13.20 17.44 -21.09
CA THR A 37 12.28 17.80 -22.17
C THR A 37 12.40 16.83 -23.34
N ILE A 38 11.25 16.32 -23.80
CA ILE A 38 11.09 15.64 -25.08
C ILE A 38 10.60 16.66 -26.11
N TYR A 39 11.27 16.74 -27.26
CA TYR A 39 10.88 17.63 -28.34
C TYR A 39 9.99 16.89 -29.33
N TYR A 40 8.98 17.57 -29.88
CA TYR A 40 8.10 16.97 -30.87
C TYR A 40 7.83 17.89 -32.05
N SER A 41 7.45 17.33 -33.20
CA SER A 41 7.15 18.09 -34.41
C SER A 41 5.97 17.54 -35.21
N PHE A 42 5.25 18.45 -35.86
CA PHE A 42 4.25 18.15 -36.89
C PHE A 42 4.80 18.33 -38.32
N SER A 43 6.10 18.57 -38.45
CA SER A 43 6.75 18.72 -39.76
C SER A 43 6.73 17.40 -40.53
N VAL A 44 6.33 17.48 -41.80
CA VAL A 44 6.46 16.37 -42.76
C VAL A 44 7.55 16.64 -43.80
N SER A 45 8.27 17.77 -43.67
CA SER A 45 9.36 18.18 -44.56
C SER A 45 10.75 17.87 -44.01
N SER A 46 10.86 17.58 -42.71
CA SER A 46 12.08 17.13 -42.03
C SER A 46 11.72 16.24 -40.84
N GLY A 47 12.64 15.38 -40.40
CA GLY A 47 12.41 14.50 -39.24
C GLY A 47 11.45 13.34 -39.48
N THR A 48 11.03 13.07 -40.72
CA THR A 48 10.17 11.91 -41.03
C THR A 48 10.95 10.60 -40.92
N ASP A 49 10.26 9.46 -40.76
CA ASP A 49 10.90 8.13 -40.83
C ASP A 49 11.08 7.71 -42.29
N PRO A 50 12.32 7.73 -42.84
CA PRO A 50 12.55 7.30 -44.21
C PRO A 50 12.49 5.78 -44.38
N GLN A 51 12.40 5.01 -43.29
CA GLN A 51 12.45 3.54 -43.28
C GLN A 51 11.12 2.91 -42.87
N SER A 52 10.07 3.68 -42.61
CA SER A 52 8.78 3.11 -42.21
C SER A 52 8.23 2.18 -43.31
N SER A 53 8.05 0.91 -42.96
CA SER A 53 7.36 -0.07 -43.80
C SER A 53 5.86 -0.13 -43.54
N GLY A 54 5.37 0.63 -42.54
CA GLY A 54 3.98 0.58 -42.09
C GLY A 54 3.06 1.58 -42.79
N VAL A 55 3.63 2.58 -43.47
CA VAL A 55 2.87 3.62 -44.19
C VAL A 55 3.28 3.70 -45.66
N THR A 56 2.36 4.18 -46.50
CA THR A 56 2.59 4.42 -47.93
C THR A 56 2.11 5.81 -48.36
N GLY A 57 2.50 6.23 -49.55
CA GLY A 57 2.12 7.53 -50.10
C GLY A 57 2.81 8.71 -49.44
N ALA A 58 2.32 9.92 -49.73
CA ALA A 58 2.85 11.14 -49.16
C ALA A 58 2.24 11.41 -47.78
N LEU A 59 3.10 11.75 -46.82
CA LEU A 59 2.68 12.21 -45.51
C LEU A 59 1.97 13.57 -45.62
N SER A 60 0.98 13.78 -44.75
CA SER A 60 0.32 15.08 -44.59
C SER A 60 0.40 15.54 -43.14
N THR A 61 0.56 16.84 -42.95
CA THR A 61 0.64 17.43 -41.61
C THR A 61 -0.65 17.21 -40.83
N PHE A 62 -0.52 16.99 -39.52
CA PHE A 62 -1.65 17.03 -38.60
C PHE A 62 -2.37 18.38 -38.67
N ASN A 63 -3.69 18.36 -38.77
CA ASN A 63 -4.48 19.58 -38.82
C ASN A 63 -4.52 20.27 -37.43
N VAL A 64 -5.09 21.48 -37.38
CA VAL A 64 -5.13 22.27 -36.14
C VAL A 64 -5.79 21.52 -34.97
N SER A 65 -6.89 20.79 -35.22
CA SER A 65 -7.58 20.02 -34.18
C SER A 65 -6.72 18.87 -33.63
N GLN A 66 -6.04 18.13 -34.50
CA GLN A 66 -5.09 17.09 -34.09
C GLN A 66 -3.93 17.67 -33.28
N GLN A 67 -3.34 18.79 -33.72
CA GLN A 67 -2.26 19.45 -32.97
C GLN A 67 -2.71 19.94 -31.59
N VAL A 68 -3.94 20.48 -31.47
CA VAL A 68 -4.51 20.88 -30.18
C VAL A 68 -4.68 19.67 -29.26
N ALA A 69 -5.20 18.55 -29.79
CA ALA A 69 -5.34 17.32 -29.02
C ALA A 69 -3.99 16.77 -28.52
N ILE A 70 -2.96 16.74 -29.36
CA ILE A 70 -1.61 16.30 -28.96
C ILE A 70 -1.05 17.15 -27.82
N ARG A 71 -1.17 18.48 -27.90
CA ARG A 71 -0.72 19.38 -26.81
C ARG A 71 -1.47 19.12 -25.51
N ASP A 72 -2.78 18.87 -25.59
CA ASP A 72 -3.60 18.53 -24.44
C ASP A 72 -3.21 17.17 -23.82
N ILE A 73 -2.99 16.14 -24.64
CA ILE A 73 -2.55 14.82 -24.16
C ILE A 73 -1.15 14.88 -23.54
N PHE A 74 -0.21 15.66 -24.12
CA PHE A 74 1.09 15.87 -23.50
C PHE A 74 1.01 16.55 -22.13
N ASN A 75 0.04 17.45 -21.91
CA ASN A 75 -0.20 17.99 -20.57
C ASN A 75 -0.65 16.90 -19.58
N LYS A 76 -1.46 15.94 -20.02
CA LYS A 76 -1.86 14.79 -19.18
C LYS A 76 -0.67 13.87 -18.88
N ILE A 77 0.14 13.54 -19.88
CA ILE A 77 1.35 12.74 -19.69
C ILE A 77 2.33 13.47 -18.77
N ASN A 78 2.49 14.79 -18.90
CA ASN A 78 3.31 15.59 -17.99
C ASN A 78 2.84 15.49 -16.54
N GLN A 79 1.52 15.52 -16.28
CA GLN A 79 0.99 15.39 -14.92
C GLN A 79 1.28 14.03 -14.28
N ILE A 80 1.37 12.96 -15.07
CA ILE A 80 1.67 11.61 -14.59
C ILE A 80 3.18 11.40 -14.43
N THR A 81 3.96 11.85 -15.42
CA THR A 81 5.38 11.47 -15.56
C THR A 81 6.36 12.54 -15.11
N GLY A 82 5.92 13.80 -14.97
CA GLY A 82 6.79 14.96 -14.77
C GLY A 82 7.57 15.41 -16.01
N ILE A 83 7.46 14.71 -17.15
CA ILE A 83 8.23 14.99 -18.37
C ILE A 83 7.71 16.25 -19.06
N SER A 84 8.60 17.16 -19.42
CA SER A 84 8.23 18.35 -20.21
C SER A 84 8.19 18.03 -21.71
N PHE A 85 7.22 18.60 -22.43
CA PHE A 85 7.11 18.43 -23.89
C PHE A 85 7.18 19.80 -24.57
N SER A 86 7.96 19.89 -25.66
CA SER A 86 8.15 21.16 -26.38
C SER A 86 8.12 20.98 -27.89
N GLU A 87 7.28 21.76 -28.57
CA GLU A 87 7.17 21.75 -30.02
C GLU A 87 8.37 22.40 -30.70
N VAL A 88 8.85 21.80 -31.78
CA VAL A 88 9.86 22.36 -32.67
C VAL A 88 9.41 22.34 -34.13
N ILE A 89 9.71 23.43 -34.84
CA ILE A 89 9.35 23.57 -36.27
C ILE A 89 10.26 22.69 -37.14
N ASP A 90 11.55 22.60 -36.78
CA ASP A 90 12.49 21.75 -37.48
C ASP A 90 12.38 20.32 -36.96
N GLY A 91 11.73 19.46 -37.74
CA GLY A 91 11.54 18.05 -37.41
C GLY A 91 12.87 17.31 -37.18
N ALA A 92 14.00 17.75 -37.74
CA ALA A 92 15.29 17.12 -37.45
C ALA A 92 15.75 17.27 -35.98
N LYS A 93 15.09 18.13 -35.19
CA LYS A 93 15.36 18.35 -33.77
C LYS A 93 14.32 17.72 -32.84
N ALA A 94 13.28 17.10 -33.40
CA ALA A 94 12.27 16.41 -32.63
C ALA A 94 12.69 14.98 -32.31
N ASP A 95 12.10 14.47 -31.24
CA ASP A 95 12.19 13.10 -30.76
C ASP A 95 10.90 12.33 -31.07
N ILE A 96 9.75 13.03 -31.06
CA ILE A 96 8.45 12.46 -31.45
C ILE A 96 7.91 13.21 -32.68
N HIS A 97 7.55 12.47 -33.72
CA HIS A 97 7.08 13.02 -34.99
C HIS A 97 5.65 12.59 -35.28
N PHE A 98 4.82 13.52 -35.75
CA PHE A 98 3.41 13.28 -36.01
C PHE A 98 3.05 13.57 -37.47
N ALA A 99 2.37 12.63 -38.12
CA ALA A 99 1.88 12.82 -39.48
C ALA A 99 0.63 11.99 -39.78
N ASN A 100 -0.24 12.50 -40.65
CA ASN A 100 -1.28 11.70 -41.27
C ASN A 100 -0.66 10.93 -42.45
N ALA A 101 -0.99 9.65 -42.59
CA ALA A 101 -0.44 8.77 -43.63
C ALA A 101 -1.47 7.73 -44.10
N ASN A 102 -1.23 7.09 -45.25
CA ASN A 102 -1.94 5.86 -45.59
C ASN A 102 -1.27 4.71 -44.83
N ILE A 103 -1.98 4.10 -43.88
CA ILE A 103 -1.45 2.95 -43.12
C ILE A 103 -1.70 1.67 -43.91
N THR A 104 -0.63 0.90 -44.15
CA THR A 104 -0.65 -0.29 -45.03
C THR A 104 -1.69 -1.35 -44.67
N ASN A 105 -2.03 -1.48 -43.38
CA ASN A 105 -3.12 -2.33 -42.93
C ASN A 105 -4.40 -1.48 -42.78
N ALA A 106 -5.36 -1.70 -43.69
CA ALA A 106 -6.63 -0.98 -43.76
C ALA A 106 -7.49 -1.04 -42.48
N ASN A 107 -7.20 -1.95 -41.53
CA ASN A 107 -7.92 -2.03 -40.25
C ASN A 107 -7.26 -1.21 -39.13
N ASN A 108 -6.07 -0.64 -39.36
CA ASN A 108 -5.34 0.11 -38.36
C ASN A 108 -5.65 1.60 -38.48
N ALA A 109 -6.23 2.19 -37.43
CA ALA A 109 -6.55 3.61 -37.38
C ALA A 109 -5.32 4.49 -37.06
N GLY A 110 -4.35 3.91 -36.36
CA GLY A 110 -3.09 4.54 -35.97
C GLY A 110 -1.94 3.56 -36.03
N LEU A 111 -0.73 4.10 -36.05
CA LEU A 111 0.52 3.35 -36.02
C LEU A 111 1.59 4.16 -35.31
N THR A 112 2.15 3.60 -34.26
CA THR A 112 3.34 4.14 -33.61
C THR A 112 4.52 3.20 -33.80
N GLN A 113 5.64 3.77 -34.20
CA GLN A 113 6.91 3.06 -34.33
C GLN A 113 7.99 3.85 -33.61
N TRP A 114 8.97 3.16 -33.07
CA TRP A 114 10.11 3.81 -32.44
C TRP A 114 11.41 3.09 -32.79
N ASN A 115 12.51 3.83 -32.71
CA ASN A 115 13.86 3.31 -32.80
C ASN A 115 14.76 4.01 -31.80
N TYR A 116 15.84 3.36 -31.44
CA TYR A 116 16.89 3.96 -30.62
C TYR A 116 18.25 3.44 -31.04
N ASN A 117 19.28 4.20 -30.71
CA ASN A 117 20.68 3.81 -30.88
C ASN A 117 21.49 4.30 -29.68
N TYR A 118 22.45 3.47 -29.23
CA TYR A 118 23.30 3.81 -28.09
C TYR A 118 24.74 3.33 -28.26
N PHE A 119 25.65 4.01 -27.57
CA PHE A 119 27.06 3.65 -27.45
C PHE A 119 27.45 3.53 -25.98
N TYR A 120 28.42 2.67 -25.69
CA TYR A 120 28.97 2.47 -24.35
C TYR A 120 30.49 2.33 -24.38
N ASP A 121 31.13 2.65 -23.27
CA ASP A 121 32.58 2.52 -23.11
C ASP A 121 33.01 1.12 -22.63
N ALA A 122 34.32 0.92 -22.44
CA ALA A 122 34.88 -0.36 -21.97
C ALA A 122 34.40 -0.77 -20.56
N SER A 123 33.87 0.17 -19.77
CA SER A 123 33.24 -0.08 -18.47
C SER A 123 31.73 -0.34 -18.56
N GLN A 124 31.20 -0.43 -19.78
CA GLN A 124 29.79 -0.58 -20.12
C GLN A 124 28.92 0.61 -19.70
N GLN A 125 29.52 1.78 -19.48
CA GLN A 125 28.77 3.00 -19.21
C GLN A 125 28.24 3.58 -20.52
N ILE A 126 26.96 3.96 -20.56
CA ILE A 126 26.38 4.62 -21.73
C ILE A 126 27.05 5.99 -21.93
N THR A 127 27.54 6.20 -23.15
CA THR A 127 28.18 7.45 -23.60
C THR A 127 27.30 8.24 -24.55
N SER A 128 26.39 7.57 -25.26
CA SER A 128 25.35 8.20 -26.07
C SER A 128 24.12 7.32 -26.15
N TYR A 129 22.93 7.93 -26.11
CA TYR A 129 21.63 7.30 -26.34
C TYR A 129 20.73 8.31 -27.06
N VAL A 130 20.19 7.92 -28.20
CA VAL A 130 19.24 8.70 -29.00
C VAL A 130 18.05 7.80 -29.32
N ALA A 131 16.84 8.33 -29.17
CA ALA A 131 15.61 7.63 -29.52
C ALA A 131 14.71 8.53 -30.36
N GLN A 132 13.87 7.90 -31.19
CA GLN A 132 12.89 8.54 -32.04
C GLN A 132 11.59 7.74 -31.99
N ALA A 133 10.45 8.42 -31.97
CA ALA A 133 9.13 7.84 -32.12
C ALA A 133 8.34 8.55 -33.23
N TYR A 134 7.60 7.78 -34.01
CA TYR A 134 6.83 8.23 -35.16
C TYR A 134 5.39 7.77 -34.98
N VAL A 135 4.48 8.74 -34.88
CA VAL A 135 3.05 8.52 -34.65
C VAL A 135 2.29 8.90 -35.91
N TYR A 136 1.62 7.91 -36.49
CA TYR A 136 0.82 8.05 -37.68
C TYR A 136 -0.66 7.84 -37.39
N VAL A 137 -1.51 8.62 -38.06
CA VAL A 137 -2.96 8.40 -38.10
C VAL A 137 -3.38 8.19 -39.54
N ASP A 138 -4.23 7.18 -39.75
CA ASP A 138 -4.70 6.85 -41.09
C ASP A 138 -5.53 7.99 -41.70
N ASN A 139 -5.30 8.25 -43.00
CA ASN A 139 -6.04 9.23 -43.80
C ASN A 139 -6.58 8.68 -45.13
N ALA A 140 -6.38 7.40 -45.44
CA ALA A 140 -6.75 6.84 -46.74
C ALA A 140 -8.06 6.06 -46.69
N GLU A 141 -8.18 5.12 -45.76
CA GLU A 141 -9.35 4.23 -45.65
C GLU A 141 -10.48 4.86 -44.82
N SER A 142 -10.11 5.75 -43.90
CA SER A 142 -10.98 6.24 -42.84
C SER A 142 -11.66 7.59 -43.12
N GLY A 143 -11.38 8.21 -44.26
CA GLY A 143 -11.94 9.50 -44.66
C GLY A 143 -11.66 10.62 -43.65
N THR A 144 -12.71 11.31 -43.19
CA THR A 144 -12.57 12.42 -42.22
C THR A 144 -12.68 11.99 -40.75
N ARG A 145 -12.73 10.68 -40.47
CA ARG A 145 -13.12 10.12 -39.15
C ARG A 145 -12.18 10.55 -38.01
N TYR A 146 -10.90 10.76 -38.29
CA TYR A 146 -9.89 11.08 -37.28
C TYR A 146 -9.39 12.53 -37.32
N LEU A 147 -10.04 13.37 -38.13
CA LEU A 147 -9.61 14.76 -38.34
C LEU A 147 -10.05 15.72 -37.22
N SER A 148 -10.97 15.32 -36.34
CA SER A 148 -11.53 16.20 -35.31
C SER A 148 -11.46 15.58 -33.91
N PRO A 149 -10.25 15.28 -33.39
CA PRO A 149 -10.10 14.77 -32.03
C PRO A 149 -10.50 15.82 -31.00
N THR A 150 -11.37 15.39 -30.09
CA THR A 150 -11.82 16.15 -28.92
C THR A 150 -11.94 15.17 -27.76
N ALA A 151 -11.54 15.58 -26.56
CA ALA A 151 -11.61 14.76 -25.35
C ALA A 151 -12.97 14.03 -25.24
N GLY A 152 -12.92 12.72 -25.04
CA GLY A 152 -14.11 11.85 -24.94
C GLY A 152 -14.64 11.33 -26.28
N ASN A 153 -13.95 11.57 -27.41
CA ASN A 153 -14.24 10.90 -28.68
C ASN A 153 -13.15 9.90 -29.08
N TYR A 154 -13.50 8.97 -29.98
CA TYR A 154 -12.60 7.90 -30.41
C TYR A 154 -11.29 8.41 -31.04
N SER A 155 -11.34 9.48 -31.83
CA SER A 155 -10.13 10.03 -32.44
C SER A 155 -9.15 10.62 -31.42
N TYR A 156 -9.65 11.13 -30.30
CA TYR A 156 -8.81 11.61 -29.21
C TYR A 156 -8.21 10.45 -28.42
N GLU A 157 -9.02 9.43 -28.11
CA GLU A 157 -8.56 8.21 -27.44
C GLU A 157 -7.53 7.45 -28.28
N LEU A 158 -7.70 7.39 -29.61
CA LEU A 158 -6.70 6.87 -30.54
C LEU A 158 -5.35 7.60 -30.39
N LEU A 159 -5.36 8.94 -30.36
CA LEU A 159 -4.11 9.70 -30.15
C LEU A 159 -3.47 9.41 -28.79
N MET A 160 -4.28 9.18 -27.75
CA MET A 160 -3.78 8.77 -26.44
C MET A 160 -3.15 7.37 -26.48
N HIS A 161 -3.77 6.42 -27.18
CA HIS A 161 -3.24 5.07 -27.40
C HIS A 161 -1.88 5.12 -28.11
N GLU A 162 -1.79 5.84 -29.22
CA GLU A 162 -0.54 5.98 -29.97
C GLU A 162 0.56 6.69 -29.16
N LEU A 163 0.18 7.70 -28.37
CA LEU A 163 1.11 8.31 -27.43
C LEU A 163 1.51 7.35 -26.29
N GLY A 164 0.65 6.43 -25.88
CA GLY A 164 0.99 5.34 -24.96
C GLY A 164 2.16 4.50 -25.51
N HIS A 165 2.08 4.09 -26.77
CA HIS A 165 3.20 3.43 -27.47
C HIS A 165 4.45 4.31 -27.53
N ALA A 166 4.30 5.60 -27.86
CA ALA A 166 5.43 6.52 -27.91
C ALA A 166 6.07 6.73 -26.52
N MET A 167 5.33 6.49 -25.44
CA MET A 167 5.82 6.51 -24.05
C MET A 167 6.29 5.13 -23.56
N GLY A 168 6.24 4.09 -24.39
CA GLY A 168 6.76 2.75 -24.12
C GLY A 168 5.76 1.78 -23.52
N LEU A 169 4.47 1.99 -23.79
CA LEU A 169 3.44 1.02 -23.48
C LEU A 169 3.21 0.08 -24.66
N LYS A 170 3.04 -1.21 -24.43
CA LYS A 170 2.61 -2.21 -25.42
C LYS A 170 1.13 -2.56 -25.23
N HIS A 171 0.56 -3.25 -26.22
CA HIS A 171 -0.77 -3.84 -26.04
C HIS A 171 -0.76 -4.91 -24.94
N PRO A 172 -1.82 -4.98 -24.12
CA PRO A 172 -1.89 -5.86 -22.95
C PRO A 172 -1.97 -7.36 -23.29
N PHE A 173 -2.17 -7.72 -24.55
CA PHE A 173 -2.22 -9.10 -25.04
C PHE A 173 -0.94 -9.52 -25.79
N SER A 174 0.05 -8.63 -25.90
CA SER A 174 1.30 -8.88 -26.62
C SER A 174 2.43 -9.32 -25.71
N GLY A 175 3.37 -10.13 -26.21
CA GLY A 175 4.54 -10.56 -25.45
C GLY A 175 4.26 -11.68 -24.44
N ALA A 176 5.16 -11.84 -23.46
CA ALA A 176 5.11 -12.96 -22.51
C ALA A 176 4.18 -12.72 -21.31
N VAL A 177 4.04 -11.46 -20.88
CA VAL A 177 3.15 -11.04 -19.78
C VAL A 177 1.96 -10.31 -20.39
N VAL A 178 0.75 -10.76 -20.05
CA VAL A 178 -0.50 -10.27 -20.62
C VAL A 178 -1.57 -10.06 -19.54
N LEU A 179 -2.53 -9.18 -19.80
CA LEU A 179 -3.69 -9.00 -18.92
C LEU A 179 -4.65 -10.20 -18.99
N PRO A 180 -5.35 -10.52 -17.89
CA PRO A 180 -6.53 -11.37 -17.93
C PRO A 180 -7.59 -10.82 -18.89
N ALA A 181 -8.34 -11.70 -19.56
CA ALA A 181 -9.33 -11.30 -20.56
C ALA A 181 -10.47 -10.38 -20.03
N ASN A 182 -10.74 -10.40 -18.72
CA ASN A 182 -11.72 -9.51 -18.08
C ASN A 182 -11.14 -8.12 -17.76
N GLU A 183 -9.83 -7.94 -17.85
CA GLU A 183 -9.11 -6.68 -17.60
C GLU A 183 -8.54 -6.09 -18.90
N ASP A 184 -8.32 -6.90 -19.94
CA ASP A 184 -7.93 -6.46 -21.29
C ASP A 184 -9.09 -5.73 -22.00
N ASN A 185 -9.34 -4.48 -21.61
CA ASN A 185 -10.30 -3.57 -22.20
C ASN A 185 -10.02 -2.09 -21.84
N THR A 186 -10.66 -1.16 -22.56
CA THR A 186 -10.36 0.29 -22.46
C THR A 186 -10.72 0.93 -21.12
N ASP A 187 -11.54 0.28 -20.27
CA ASP A 187 -11.81 0.81 -18.92
C ASP A 187 -10.57 0.66 -17.99
N TYR A 188 -9.62 -0.23 -18.32
CA TYR A 188 -8.38 -0.47 -17.56
C TYR A 188 -7.16 0.15 -18.24
N THR A 189 -7.03 -0.06 -19.55
CA THR A 189 -5.91 0.44 -20.34
C THR A 189 -6.38 0.83 -21.75
N LEU A 190 -6.01 2.03 -22.17
CA LEU A 190 -6.25 2.49 -23.53
C LEU A 190 -5.46 1.69 -24.57
N MET A 191 -4.48 0.88 -24.13
CA MET A 191 -3.71 -0.01 -25.00
C MET A 191 -4.50 -1.25 -25.44
N SER A 192 -5.68 -1.52 -24.88
CA SER A 192 -6.52 -2.64 -25.29
C SER A 192 -7.23 -2.41 -26.63
N TYR A 193 -7.51 -3.49 -27.35
CA TYR A 193 -8.40 -3.46 -28.53
C TYR A 193 -9.89 -3.66 -28.17
N THR A 194 -10.18 -4.07 -26.93
CA THR A 194 -11.55 -4.30 -26.48
C THR A 194 -12.16 -3.01 -25.95
N GLN A 195 -12.80 -2.23 -26.82
CA GLN A 195 -13.51 -1.01 -26.42
C GLN A 195 -14.66 -1.28 -25.46
N LYS A 196 -14.76 -0.50 -24.38
CA LYS A 196 -15.92 -0.45 -23.47
C LYS A 196 -16.63 0.89 -23.51
N SER A 197 -16.00 1.91 -22.95
CA SER A 197 -16.47 3.30 -22.97
C SER A 197 -15.44 4.18 -23.68
N LEU A 198 -15.82 5.40 -24.07
CA LEU A 198 -14.89 6.37 -24.64
C LEU A 198 -14.28 7.21 -23.51
N HIS A 199 -12.96 7.36 -23.53
CA HIS A 199 -12.19 7.96 -22.45
C HIS A 199 -11.58 9.30 -22.87
N ALA A 200 -11.44 10.18 -21.88
CA ALA A 200 -10.75 11.47 -22.00
C ALA A 200 -9.44 11.52 -21.19
N ASN A 201 -9.13 10.43 -20.49
CA ASN A 201 -7.97 10.28 -19.63
C ASN A 201 -7.42 8.85 -19.78
N TYR A 202 -6.15 8.66 -19.44
CA TYR A 202 -5.54 7.33 -19.38
C TYR A 202 -6.22 6.46 -18.33
N GLY A 203 -6.28 5.16 -18.58
CA GLY A 203 -6.83 4.19 -17.64
C GLY A 203 -5.92 3.97 -16.43
N PRO A 204 -6.41 3.29 -15.38
CA PRO A 204 -5.63 3.01 -14.18
C PRO A 204 -4.32 2.26 -14.48
N ASP A 205 -4.35 1.27 -15.38
CA ASP A 205 -3.15 0.46 -15.66
C ASP A 205 -2.13 1.24 -16.50
N ASP A 206 -2.59 2.12 -17.39
CA ASP A 206 -1.71 3.03 -18.14
C ASP A 206 -0.98 3.98 -17.19
N ILE A 207 -1.70 4.55 -16.22
CA ILE A 207 -1.16 5.46 -15.22
C ILE A 207 -0.11 4.73 -14.36
N ALA A 208 -0.43 3.53 -13.88
CA ALA A 208 0.48 2.72 -13.08
C ALA A 208 1.77 2.38 -13.84
N ALA A 209 1.64 1.99 -15.12
CA ALA A 209 2.80 1.71 -15.97
C ALA A 209 3.66 2.95 -16.23
N LEU A 210 3.04 4.11 -16.44
CA LEU A 210 3.78 5.38 -16.61
C LEU A 210 4.48 5.84 -15.33
N TYR A 211 3.88 5.67 -14.14
CA TYR A 211 4.56 5.92 -12.86
C TYR A 211 5.73 4.98 -12.66
N TRP A 212 5.58 3.70 -13.00
CA TRP A 212 6.67 2.74 -12.92
C TRP A 212 7.84 3.14 -13.84
N LEU A 213 7.55 3.55 -15.08
CA LEU A 213 8.58 3.95 -16.04
C LEU A 213 9.26 5.26 -15.65
N TYR A 214 8.52 6.28 -15.22
CA TYR A 214 9.01 7.66 -15.16
C TYR A 214 8.95 8.32 -13.78
N GLY A 215 8.33 7.69 -12.79
CA GLY A 215 8.36 8.13 -11.41
C GLY A 215 7.58 9.41 -11.07
N GLY A 216 7.15 10.19 -12.06
CA GLY A 216 6.45 11.46 -11.84
C GLY A 216 7.37 12.66 -11.59
N ASP A 217 8.69 12.44 -11.50
CA ASP A 217 9.70 13.48 -11.28
C ASP A 217 10.52 13.81 -12.55
N GLY A 218 10.06 13.34 -13.71
CA GLY A 218 10.59 13.66 -15.03
C GLY A 218 11.76 12.77 -15.47
N LEU A 219 12.27 13.05 -16.67
CA LEU A 219 13.33 12.23 -17.27
C LEU A 219 14.60 12.23 -16.43
N GLY A 220 15.06 11.02 -16.09
CA GLY A 220 16.27 10.83 -15.29
C GLY A 220 16.14 11.32 -13.85
N GLY A 221 14.91 11.38 -13.33
CA GLY A 221 14.61 11.67 -11.93
C GLY A 221 15.15 10.64 -10.94
N ASN A 222 14.81 10.82 -9.67
CA ASN A 222 15.13 9.89 -8.59
C ASN A 222 14.21 8.66 -8.59
N LEU A 223 13.07 8.72 -9.29
CA LEU A 223 12.08 7.65 -9.38
C LEU A 223 11.98 7.10 -10.81
N GLY A 224 11.44 5.90 -10.92
CA GLY A 224 11.16 5.24 -12.19
C GLY A 224 12.28 4.31 -12.67
N VAL A 225 12.15 3.78 -13.88
CA VAL A 225 13.13 2.84 -14.43
C VAL A 225 14.46 3.54 -14.70
N GLY A 226 15.56 2.92 -14.25
CA GLY A 226 16.91 3.47 -14.36
C GLY A 226 17.40 4.25 -13.13
N SER A 227 16.52 4.58 -12.17
CA SER A 227 16.91 5.14 -10.87
C SER A 227 16.98 4.06 -9.78
N GLN A 228 17.40 4.46 -8.58
CA GLN A 228 17.43 3.61 -7.39
C GLN A 228 16.06 3.48 -6.70
N GLY A 229 15.13 4.43 -6.89
CA GLY A 229 13.80 4.40 -6.29
C GLY A 229 12.69 4.18 -7.32
N LYS A 230 11.54 3.67 -6.91
CA LYS A 230 10.40 3.41 -7.78
C LYS A 230 9.17 4.18 -7.31
N TYR A 231 8.29 4.51 -8.23
CA TYR A 231 6.91 4.82 -7.88
C TYR A 231 6.09 3.56 -8.15
N LEU A 232 5.58 2.94 -7.09
CA LEU A 232 4.67 1.79 -7.13
C LEU A 232 3.26 2.30 -6.90
N TYR A 233 2.43 2.26 -7.94
CA TYR A 233 1.06 2.74 -7.92
C TYR A 233 0.12 1.53 -7.98
N ALA A 234 -0.68 1.32 -6.94
CA ALA A 234 -1.52 0.14 -6.79
C ALA A 234 -2.87 0.24 -7.51
N THR A 235 -3.70 -0.80 -7.37
CA THR A 235 -5.08 -0.80 -7.87
C THR A 235 -6.05 -0.29 -6.82
N GLU A 236 -7.31 -0.02 -7.19
CA GLU A 236 -8.36 0.30 -6.21
C GLU A 236 -8.91 -0.92 -5.42
N LYS A 237 -8.23 -2.07 -5.51
CA LYS A 237 -8.58 -3.32 -4.81
C LYS A 237 -7.49 -3.62 -3.77
N PRO A 238 -7.78 -4.48 -2.77
CA PRO A 238 -6.76 -4.89 -1.80
C PRO A 238 -5.53 -5.51 -2.47
N ASP A 239 -4.38 -4.86 -2.32
CA ASP A 239 -3.10 -5.26 -2.89
C ASP A 239 -2.08 -5.68 -1.81
N THR A 240 -1.18 -6.59 -2.18
CA THR A 240 0.01 -6.91 -1.39
C THR A 240 1.25 -6.49 -2.17
N ILE A 241 1.89 -5.45 -1.65
CA ILE A 241 3.02 -4.76 -2.25
C ILE A 241 4.28 -5.24 -1.55
N LYS A 242 5.30 -5.64 -2.30
CA LYS A 242 6.61 -5.94 -1.73
C LYS A 242 7.49 -4.71 -1.89
N ALA A 243 8.00 -4.16 -0.77
CA ALA A 243 8.98 -3.09 -0.81
C ALA A 243 10.25 -3.56 -1.54
N THR A 244 10.84 -2.69 -2.36
CA THR A 244 12.06 -3.00 -3.10
C THR A 244 13.27 -2.30 -2.48
N ALA A 245 14.46 -2.59 -2.99
CA ALA A 245 15.63 -1.82 -2.58
C ALA A 245 15.59 -0.47 -3.30
N GLY A 246 15.78 0.62 -2.57
CA GLY A 246 15.56 1.95 -3.10
C GLY A 246 14.93 2.90 -2.10
N ASN A 247 14.77 4.15 -2.51
CA ASN A 247 13.89 5.06 -1.80
C ASN A 247 12.60 5.13 -2.61
N ASP A 248 11.64 4.25 -2.30
CA ASP A 248 10.44 4.09 -3.12
C ASP A 248 9.31 5.01 -2.65
N TRP A 249 8.45 5.39 -3.58
CA TRP A 249 7.13 5.92 -3.31
C TRP A 249 6.10 4.83 -3.62
N ILE A 250 5.25 4.53 -2.65
CA ILE A 250 4.25 3.47 -2.77
C ILE A 250 2.89 4.07 -2.43
N ASP A 251 1.95 4.00 -3.37
CA ASP A 251 0.58 4.46 -3.18
C ASP A 251 -0.38 3.27 -3.35
N GLY A 252 -1.04 2.88 -2.26
CA GLY A 252 -2.02 1.78 -2.22
C GLY A 252 -3.36 2.10 -2.87
N GLN A 253 -3.63 3.35 -3.24
CA GLN A 253 -4.93 3.78 -3.77
C GLN A 253 -6.10 3.51 -2.80
N LEU A 254 -7.19 2.90 -3.29
CA LEU A 254 -8.32 2.46 -2.49
C LEU A 254 -8.14 0.98 -2.22
N GLY A 255 -8.70 0.48 -1.12
CA GLY A 255 -8.61 -0.94 -0.80
C GLY A 255 -8.17 -1.12 0.63
N SER A 256 -7.64 -2.30 0.92
CA SER A 256 -6.93 -2.55 2.15
C SER A 256 -5.58 -3.14 1.80
N ASP A 257 -4.57 -2.29 1.88
CA ASP A 257 -3.29 -2.53 1.24
C ASP A 257 -2.22 -2.90 2.25
N VAL A 258 -1.36 -3.83 1.83
CA VAL A 258 -0.29 -4.38 2.67
C VAL A 258 1.05 -4.14 2.01
N VAL A 259 1.96 -3.43 2.69
CA VAL A 259 3.36 -3.34 2.26
C VAL A 259 4.20 -4.33 3.06
N SER A 260 4.85 -5.26 2.37
CA SER A 260 5.71 -6.30 2.93
C SER A 260 7.18 -5.92 2.84
N PHE A 261 7.85 -5.98 3.99
CA PHE A 261 9.28 -5.75 4.18
C PHE A 261 9.97 -7.07 4.55
N SER A 262 11.21 -7.26 4.09
CA SER A 262 11.89 -8.55 4.24
C SER A 262 12.47 -8.79 5.64
N GLY A 263 12.81 -7.73 6.37
CA GLY A 263 13.41 -7.78 7.69
C GLY A 263 12.41 -7.92 8.84
N VAL A 264 12.92 -7.92 10.08
CA VAL A 264 12.12 -7.93 11.30
C VAL A 264 11.63 -6.52 11.63
N ARG A 265 10.50 -6.35 12.31
CA ARG A 265 9.92 -5.03 12.62
C ARG A 265 10.93 -4.09 13.29
N SER A 266 11.78 -4.61 14.17
CA SER A 266 12.78 -3.82 14.91
C SER A 266 13.91 -3.24 14.04
N SER A 267 14.12 -3.75 12.81
CA SER A 267 15.11 -3.20 11.88
C SER A 267 14.60 -2.00 11.08
N TYR A 268 13.35 -1.57 11.29
CA TYR A 268 12.74 -0.46 10.58
C TYR A 268 12.32 0.67 11.52
N THR A 269 12.47 1.90 11.05
CA THR A 269 11.93 3.12 11.68
C THR A 269 10.71 3.56 10.91
N LEU A 270 9.59 3.73 11.60
CA LEU A 270 8.35 4.27 11.06
C LEU A 270 8.25 5.73 11.48
N SER A 271 7.96 6.62 10.55
CA SER A 271 7.88 8.07 10.79
C SER A 271 6.63 8.64 10.12
N PRO A 272 5.61 9.06 10.87
CA PRO A 272 4.40 9.65 10.29
C PRO A 272 4.74 10.91 9.49
N LEU A 273 4.04 11.10 8.38
CA LEU A 273 4.12 12.31 7.56
C LEU A 273 2.79 13.07 7.65
N LEU A 274 2.72 14.29 7.07
CA LEU A 274 1.46 15.02 6.95
C LEU A 274 0.41 14.21 6.19
N SER A 275 0.85 13.50 5.16
CA SER A 275 0.08 12.52 4.42
C SER A 275 0.96 11.28 4.24
N GLY A 276 0.49 10.13 4.71
CA GLY A 276 1.21 8.86 4.61
C GLY A 276 2.23 8.61 5.72
N LEU A 277 3.15 7.70 5.43
CA LEU A 277 4.13 7.16 6.36
C LEU A 277 5.50 7.01 5.67
N LYS A 278 6.57 7.40 6.35
CA LYS A 278 7.93 7.07 5.94
C LYS A 278 8.40 5.81 6.66
N VAL A 279 8.98 4.87 5.93
CA VAL A 279 9.57 3.63 6.45
C VAL A 279 11.04 3.57 6.07
N ALA A 280 11.94 3.54 7.05
CA ALA A 280 13.38 3.49 6.80
C ALA A 280 13.97 2.17 7.32
N GLY A 281 14.76 1.49 6.50
CA GLY A 281 15.45 0.24 6.84
C GLY A 281 16.72 0.05 6.01
N SER A 282 17.26 -1.17 5.99
CA SER A 282 18.45 -1.50 5.18
C SER A 282 18.20 -1.52 3.68
N GLU A 283 16.93 -1.64 3.26
CA GLU A 283 16.50 -1.64 1.86
C GLU A 283 16.39 -0.22 1.30
N GLY A 284 16.30 0.78 2.17
CA GLY A 284 16.27 2.20 1.82
C GLY A 284 15.22 2.96 2.63
N ILE A 285 14.69 4.04 2.06
CA ILE A 285 13.72 4.93 2.70
C ILE A 285 12.49 5.08 1.81
N ASP A 286 11.42 4.41 2.20
CA ASP A 286 10.17 4.40 1.45
C ASP A 286 9.18 5.42 2.01
N THR A 287 8.37 5.97 1.12
CA THR A 287 7.23 6.83 1.43
C THR A 287 5.96 6.14 0.98
N LEU A 288 5.08 5.85 1.95
CA LEU A 288 3.85 5.09 1.77
C LEU A 288 2.64 6.01 1.86
N LEU A 289 1.71 5.89 0.92
CA LEU A 289 0.43 6.59 0.86
C LEU A 289 -0.68 5.55 0.76
N ASN A 290 -1.80 5.80 1.45
CA ASN A 290 -2.98 4.92 1.42
C ASN A 290 -2.66 3.44 1.71
N ILE A 291 -1.90 3.18 2.78
CA ILE A 291 -1.54 1.82 3.21
C ILE A 291 -2.14 1.57 4.60
N GLU A 292 -2.88 0.48 4.75
CA GLU A 292 -3.53 0.09 6.01
C GLU A 292 -2.64 -0.79 6.88
N ARG A 293 -1.72 -1.56 6.29
CA ARG A 293 -0.91 -2.53 7.02
C ARG A 293 0.51 -2.65 6.49
N LEU A 294 1.45 -2.84 7.42
CA LEU A 294 2.82 -3.25 7.11
C LEU A 294 3.03 -4.69 7.57
N GLN A 295 3.69 -5.49 6.74
CA GLN A 295 4.05 -6.88 7.06
C GLN A 295 5.57 -6.99 7.16
N PHE A 296 6.08 -7.46 8.29
CA PHE A 296 7.49 -7.77 8.52
C PHE A 296 7.65 -9.29 8.70
N SER A 297 8.89 -9.79 8.72
CA SER A 297 9.17 -11.23 8.85
C SER A 297 8.70 -11.84 10.18
N ASP A 298 8.60 -11.05 11.25
CA ASP A 298 8.22 -11.48 12.61
C ASP A 298 6.85 -10.95 13.09
N MET A 299 6.44 -9.78 12.62
CA MET A 299 5.22 -9.08 13.05
C MET A 299 4.53 -8.35 11.88
N SER A 300 3.29 -7.93 12.09
CA SER A 300 2.62 -6.95 11.24
C SER A 300 2.21 -5.73 12.06
N VAL A 301 2.03 -4.60 11.37
CA VAL A 301 1.59 -3.32 11.94
C VAL A 301 0.29 -2.91 11.29
N ASN A 302 -0.78 -2.78 12.08
CA ASN A 302 -2.04 -2.20 11.65
C ASN A 302 -1.99 -0.68 11.82
N LEU A 303 -1.95 0.05 10.71
CA LEU A 303 -1.85 1.52 10.70
C LEU A 303 -3.18 2.22 11.01
N SER A 304 -4.30 1.49 10.91
CA SER A 304 -5.64 2.03 11.14
C SER A 304 -6.08 1.99 12.61
N VAL A 305 -5.41 1.20 13.47
CA VAL A 305 -5.89 0.94 14.84
C VAL A 305 -5.93 2.19 15.71
N GLN A 306 -5.00 3.14 15.53
CA GLN A 306 -4.96 4.36 16.34
C GLN A 306 -6.17 5.25 16.09
N SER A 307 -6.53 5.48 14.82
CA SER A 307 -7.70 6.29 14.47
C SER A 307 -8.99 5.63 14.96
N LEU A 308 -9.06 4.29 14.88
CA LEU A 308 -10.18 3.53 15.41
C LEU A 308 -10.27 3.62 16.95
N ALA A 309 -9.16 3.47 17.67
CA ALA A 309 -9.10 3.61 19.12
C ALA A 309 -9.51 5.01 19.59
N ASN A 310 -9.10 6.06 18.87
CA ASN A 310 -9.47 7.45 19.14
C ASN A 310 -10.96 7.76 18.84
N SER A 311 -11.68 6.84 18.18
CA SER A 311 -13.11 7.01 17.86
C SER A 311 -14.06 6.61 19.00
N ILE A 312 -13.55 6.13 20.12
CA ILE A 312 -14.30 5.85 21.35
C ILE A 312 -13.67 6.59 22.55
N SER A 313 -14.40 6.68 23.67
CA SER A 313 -13.85 7.33 24.87
C SER A 313 -12.68 6.53 25.44
N VAL A 314 -11.71 7.24 26.03
CA VAL A 314 -10.53 6.63 26.69
C VAL A 314 -10.94 5.60 27.74
N ASN A 315 -12.04 5.85 28.49
CA ASN A 315 -12.54 4.90 29.49
C ASN A 315 -13.11 3.63 28.86
N ASN A 316 -13.78 3.72 27.71
CA ASN A 316 -14.29 2.54 27.00
C ASN A 316 -13.15 1.73 26.39
N LEU A 317 -12.15 2.40 25.82
CA LEU A 317 -10.94 1.75 25.31
C LEU A 317 -10.20 1.00 26.43
N LYS A 318 -9.95 1.68 27.56
CA LYS A 318 -9.36 1.09 28.77
C LYS A 318 -10.15 -0.14 29.22
N GLY A 319 -11.48 -0.03 29.25
CA GLY A 319 -12.36 -1.14 29.61
C GLY A 319 -12.20 -2.37 28.72
N ILE A 320 -12.01 -2.19 27.40
CA ILE A 320 -11.79 -3.31 26.46
C ILE A 320 -10.38 -3.89 26.64
N GLU A 321 -9.35 -3.06 26.80
CA GLU A 321 -7.97 -3.50 27.08
C GLU A 321 -7.89 -4.29 28.40
N GLU A 322 -8.66 -3.89 29.41
CA GLU A 322 -8.77 -4.58 30.70
C GLU A 322 -9.36 -5.97 30.60
N LEU A 323 -10.28 -6.23 29.66
CA LEU A 323 -10.81 -7.57 29.47
C LEU A 323 -9.74 -8.56 29.02
N TYR A 324 -8.78 -8.14 28.20
CA TYR A 324 -7.65 -8.98 27.79
C TYR A 324 -6.76 -9.37 28.97
N VAL A 325 -6.45 -8.39 29.84
CA VAL A 325 -5.67 -8.63 31.05
C VAL A 325 -6.44 -9.50 32.04
N ALA A 326 -7.72 -9.22 32.25
CA ALA A 326 -8.52 -9.88 33.27
C ALA A 326 -8.82 -11.35 32.94
N PHE A 327 -9.22 -11.62 31.70
CA PHE A 327 -9.48 -12.99 31.28
C PHE A 327 -8.18 -13.71 30.96
N PHE A 328 -7.29 -13.15 30.16
CA PHE A 328 -6.21 -13.93 29.56
C PHE A 328 -4.83 -13.64 30.16
N ASN A 329 -4.70 -12.67 31.06
CA ASN A 329 -3.41 -12.13 31.51
C ASN A 329 -2.49 -11.87 30.31
N ARG A 330 -3.02 -11.18 29.30
CA ARG A 330 -2.39 -10.98 28.00
C ARG A 330 -2.56 -9.54 27.54
N VAL A 331 -1.56 -9.00 26.85
CA VAL A 331 -1.76 -7.76 26.07
C VAL A 331 -2.53 -8.07 24.78
N PRO A 332 -3.52 -7.26 24.38
CA PRO A 332 -4.17 -7.42 23.09
C PRO A 332 -3.16 -7.25 21.95
N ASP A 333 -3.40 -7.94 20.85
CA ASP A 333 -2.87 -7.56 19.54
C ASP A 333 -3.78 -6.48 18.90
N ALA A 334 -3.23 -5.72 17.95
CA ALA A 334 -3.91 -4.57 17.36
C ALA A 334 -5.21 -4.95 16.64
N ASP A 335 -5.20 -6.05 15.89
CA ASP A 335 -6.35 -6.50 15.10
C ASP A 335 -7.45 -7.05 15.99
N GLY A 336 -7.11 -7.81 17.04
CA GLY A 336 -8.04 -8.26 18.07
C GLY A 336 -8.65 -7.10 18.85
N LEU A 337 -7.89 -6.06 19.17
CA LEU A 337 -8.42 -4.86 19.82
C LEU A 337 -9.36 -4.09 18.88
N ALA A 338 -8.96 -3.89 17.63
CA ALA A 338 -9.76 -3.24 16.59
C ALA A 338 -11.12 -3.94 16.39
N TYR A 339 -11.15 -5.26 16.41
CA TYR A 339 -12.39 -6.04 16.36
C TYR A 339 -13.35 -5.67 17.49
N TRP A 340 -12.90 -5.65 18.74
CA TRP A 340 -13.79 -5.36 19.88
C TRP A 340 -14.21 -3.90 19.96
N ILE A 341 -13.34 -2.96 19.56
CA ILE A 341 -13.73 -1.55 19.40
C ILE A 341 -14.86 -1.44 18.38
N THR A 342 -14.76 -2.16 17.27
CA THR A 342 -15.80 -2.18 16.23
C THR A 342 -17.12 -2.74 16.75
N ARG A 343 -17.09 -3.89 17.44
CA ARG A 343 -18.30 -4.46 18.09
C ARG A 343 -18.94 -3.52 19.10
N PHE A 344 -18.11 -2.83 19.88
CA PHE A 344 -18.60 -1.82 20.81
C PHE A 344 -19.31 -0.66 20.08
N LYS A 345 -18.73 -0.15 18.99
CA LYS A 345 -19.35 0.90 18.16
C LYS A 345 -20.65 0.45 17.47
N GLU A 346 -20.78 -0.83 17.17
CA GLU A 346 -22.01 -1.44 16.66
C GLU A 346 -23.09 -1.63 17.75
N GLY A 347 -22.82 -1.21 18.99
CA GLY A 347 -23.79 -1.20 20.09
C GLY A 347 -23.66 -2.37 21.07
N MET A 348 -22.66 -3.24 20.92
CA MET A 348 -22.41 -4.32 21.89
C MET A 348 -21.84 -3.73 23.19
N PRO A 349 -22.54 -3.84 24.34
CA PRO A 349 -22.03 -3.30 25.59
C PRO A 349 -20.82 -4.10 26.11
N ILE A 350 -19.90 -3.43 26.82
CA ILE A 350 -18.67 -4.05 27.36
C ILE A 350 -18.96 -5.33 28.16
N LYS A 351 -20.08 -5.40 28.89
CA LYS A 351 -20.46 -6.62 29.63
C LYS A 351 -20.73 -7.82 28.71
N GLN A 352 -21.34 -7.60 27.53
CA GLN A 352 -21.53 -8.67 26.54
C GLN A 352 -20.22 -9.02 25.82
N ILE A 353 -19.34 -8.05 25.61
CA ILE A 353 -17.97 -8.31 25.15
C ILE A 353 -17.26 -9.21 26.17
N ALA A 354 -17.36 -8.92 27.47
CA ALA A 354 -16.78 -9.73 28.53
C ALA A 354 -17.31 -11.18 28.56
N GLU A 355 -18.60 -11.42 28.29
CA GLU A 355 -19.11 -12.79 28.10
C GLU A 355 -18.45 -13.49 26.90
N SER A 356 -18.23 -12.75 25.81
CA SER A 356 -17.57 -13.29 24.63
C SER A 356 -16.11 -13.66 24.91
N PHE A 357 -15.42 -12.91 25.76
CA PHE A 357 -14.07 -13.25 26.24
C PHE A 357 -14.06 -14.54 27.06
N TYR A 358 -15.01 -14.71 27.98
CA TYR A 358 -15.13 -15.96 28.73
C TYR A 358 -15.29 -17.17 27.80
N ASN A 359 -16.18 -17.07 26.81
CA ASN A 359 -16.41 -18.12 25.83
C ASN A 359 -15.17 -18.39 24.97
N ALA A 360 -14.44 -17.34 24.57
CA ALA A 360 -13.17 -17.49 23.87
C ALA A 360 -12.12 -18.20 24.74
N GLY A 361 -12.05 -17.89 26.03
CA GLY A 361 -11.18 -18.58 26.98
C GLY A 361 -11.37 -20.10 26.95
N ILE A 362 -12.63 -20.57 26.96
CA ILE A 362 -12.94 -22.00 26.90
C ILE A 362 -12.44 -22.63 25.60
N ILE A 363 -12.58 -21.93 24.47
CA ILE A 363 -12.10 -22.41 23.16
C ILE A 363 -10.57 -22.61 23.18
N TYR A 364 -9.83 -21.68 23.78
CA TYR A 364 -8.37 -21.74 23.93
C TYR A 364 -7.94 -22.22 25.32
N SER A 365 -8.60 -23.28 25.82
CA SER A 365 -8.40 -23.83 27.16
C SER A 365 -6.96 -24.19 27.48
N ALA A 366 -6.21 -24.74 26.51
CA ALA A 366 -4.82 -25.15 26.69
C ALA A 366 -3.88 -23.97 27.02
N GLN A 367 -4.20 -22.77 26.53
CA GLN A 367 -3.39 -21.58 26.71
C GLN A 367 -3.91 -20.72 27.87
N THR A 368 -5.22 -20.62 28.03
CA THR A 368 -5.85 -19.68 28.97
C THR A 368 -6.22 -20.33 30.31
N GLY A 369 -6.31 -21.66 30.36
CA GLY A 369 -6.69 -22.42 31.54
C GLY A 369 -8.20 -22.49 31.80
N TYR A 370 -9.05 -21.79 31.04
CA TYR A 370 -10.50 -21.91 31.15
C TYR A 370 -10.99 -23.24 30.58
N THR A 371 -11.87 -23.93 31.29
CA THR A 371 -12.49 -25.17 30.82
C THR A 371 -14.00 -25.10 30.94
N ALA A 372 -14.72 -25.84 30.10
CA ALA A 372 -16.19 -25.85 30.12
C ALA A 372 -16.78 -26.41 31.42
N ASP A 373 -16.00 -27.22 32.15
CA ASP A 373 -16.33 -27.85 33.42
C ASP A 373 -15.71 -27.13 34.64
N MET A 374 -15.10 -25.96 34.43
CA MET A 374 -14.48 -25.17 35.48
C MET A 374 -15.49 -24.79 36.58
N THR A 375 -15.13 -25.03 37.84
CA THR A 375 -15.99 -24.63 38.97
C THR A 375 -15.99 -23.11 39.14
N PRO A 376 -17.07 -22.53 39.71
CA PRO A 376 -17.09 -21.10 40.05
C PRO A 376 -15.86 -20.66 40.85
N GLU A 377 -15.41 -21.48 41.80
CA GLU A 377 -14.24 -21.18 42.63
C GLU A 377 -12.93 -21.18 41.83
N ALA A 378 -12.76 -22.11 40.89
CA ALA A 378 -11.60 -22.15 40.02
C ALA A 378 -11.58 -20.93 39.09
N PHE A 379 -12.73 -20.55 38.54
CA PHE A 379 -12.89 -19.35 37.71
C PHE A 379 -12.55 -18.07 38.49
N ILE A 380 -13.14 -17.88 39.67
CA ILE A 380 -12.90 -16.69 40.51
C ILE A 380 -11.41 -16.59 40.87
N ASN A 381 -10.78 -17.69 41.28
CA ASN A 381 -9.36 -17.69 41.63
C ASN A 381 -8.46 -17.38 40.43
N LEU A 382 -8.80 -17.85 39.23
CA LEU A 382 -8.07 -17.50 38.00
C LEU A 382 -8.16 -16.01 37.69
N VAL A 383 -9.37 -15.43 37.76
CA VAL A 383 -9.59 -13.99 37.58
C VAL A 383 -8.82 -13.18 38.63
N TYR A 384 -8.84 -13.59 39.90
CA TYR A 384 -8.09 -12.93 40.96
C TYR A 384 -6.57 -12.94 40.73
N LYS A 385 -6.03 -14.05 40.23
CA LYS A 385 -4.60 -14.14 39.87
C LYS A 385 -4.26 -13.19 38.73
N ASN A 386 -5.11 -13.13 37.70
CA ASN A 386 -4.88 -12.30 36.51
C ASN A 386 -5.03 -10.80 36.79
N VAL A 387 -6.14 -10.41 37.44
CA VAL A 387 -6.52 -9.01 37.70
C VAL A 387 -5.78 -8.44 38.90
N LEU A 388 -5.72 -9.18 40.01
CA LEU A 388 -5.23 -8.63 41.28
C LEU A 388 -3.78 -9.03 41.60
N GLY A 389 -3.14 -9.87 40.77
CA GLY A 389 -1.78 -10.35 41.04
C GLY A 389 -1.64 -11.18 42.33
N ARG A 390 -2.77 -11.62 42.93
CA ARG A 390 -2.78 -12.41 44.16
C ARG A 390 -2.49 -13.86 43.82
N THR A 391 -1.30 -14.35 44.16
CA THR A 391 -0.86 -15.73 43.90
C THR A 391 -1.79 -16.77 44.51
N ASP A 392 -2.39 -16.44 45.66
CA ASP A 392 -3.23 -17.34 46.44
C ASP A 392 -4.71 -17.31 46.01
N GLY A 393 -5.07 -16.44 45.05
CA GLY A 393 -6.45 -16.25 44.61
C GLY A 393 -7.28 -15.33 45.53
N ALA A 394 -8.59 -15.56 45.56
CA ALA A 394 -9.52 -14.80 46.39
C ALA A 394 -9.44 -15.23 47.86
N ASP A 395 -9.55 -14.26 48.77
CA ASP A 395 -9.80 -14.58 50.19
C ASP A 395 -11.18 -15.25 50.36
N SER A 396 -11.38 -15.90 51.52
CA SER A 396 -12.58 -16.72 51.75
C SER A 396 -13.88 -15.92 51.66
N GLU A 397 -13.88 -14.66 52.07
CA GLU A 397 -15.05 -13.79 52.02
C GLU A 397 -15.37 -13.36 50.59
N GLY A 398 -14.37 -12.89 49.85
CA GLY A 398 -14.51 -12.54 48.42
C GLY A 398 -14.94 -13.73 47.58
N LEU A 399 -14.34 -14.90 47.80
CA LEU A 399 -14.70 -16.13 47.09
C LEU A 399 -16.17 -16.52 47.34
N ALA A 400 -16.62 -16.45 48.60
CA ALA A 400 -18.02 -16.74 48.96
C ALA A 400 -18.99 -15.73 48.34
N TYR A 401 -18.63 -14.44 48.33
CA TYR A 401 -19.43 -13.38 47.72
C TYR A 401 -19.64 -13.59 46.22
N TRP A 402 -18.55 -13.76 45.47
CA TRP A 402 -18.59 -13.92 44.02
C TRP A 402 -19.25 -15.24 43.60
N LYS A 403 -18.97 -16.34 44.32
CA LYS A 403 -19.62 -17.63 44.09
C LYS A 403 -21.13 -17.52 44.26
N LYS A 404 -21.59 -16.83 45.31
CA LYS A 404 -23.02 -16.57 45.50
C LYS A 404 -23.60 -15.85 44.29
N GLY A 405 -22.93 -14.80 43.80
CA GLY A 405 -23.36 -14.04 42.62
C GLY A 405 -23.57 -14.91 41.38
N LEU A 406 -22.60 -15.77 41.05
CA LEU A 406 -22.67 -16.70 39.92
C LEU A 406 -23.79 -17.74 40.10
N THR A 407 -23.87 -18.36 41.29
CA THR A 407 -24.85 -19.42 41.57
C THR A 407 -26.30 -18.92 41.63
N SER A 408 -26.53 -17.66 42.05
CA SER A 408 -27.86 -17.05 42.02
C SER A 408 -28.22 -16.41 40.68
N GLY A 409 -27.30 -16.35 39.72
CA GLY A 409 -27.50 -15.69 38.42
C GLY A 409 -27.59 -14.17 38.50
N SER A 410 -27.20 -13.56 39.63
CA SER A 410 -27.11 -12.10 39.75
C SER A 410 -25.83 -11.55 39.11
N GLU A 411 -24.85 -12.43 38.89
CA GLU A 411 -23.66 -12.17 38.10
C GLU A 411 -23.56 -13.22 36.99
N THR A 412 -23.12 -12.79 35.82
CA THR A 412 -22.57 -13.63 34.76
C THR A 412 -21.04 -13.62 34.85
N HIS A 413 -20.33 -14.43 34.05
CA HIS A 413 -18.87 -14.47 34.09
C HIS A 413 -18.25 -13.11 33.70
N GLY A 414 -18.79 -12.47 32.68
CA GLY A 414 -18.42 -11.14 32.23
C GLY A 414 -18.81 -10.03 33.22
N SER A 415 -20.02 -10.04 33.79
CA SER A 415 -20.40 -9.01 34.76
C SER A 415 -19.57 -9.09 36.03
N LEU A 416 -19.29 -10.29 36.53
CA LEU A 416 -18.38 -10.54 37.65
C LEU A 416 -17.00 -9.95 37.38
N VAL A 417 -16.38 -10.25 36.23
CA VAL A 417 -15.05 -9.74 35.89
C VAL A 417 -15.05 -8.22 35.81
N THR A 418 -16.06 -7.62 35.16
CA THR A 418 -16.17 -6.16 35.08
C THR A 418 -16.34 -5.49 36.46
N ASN A 419 -17.05 -6.14 37.38
CA ASN A 419 -17.24 -5.64 38.75
C ASN A 419 -15.97 -5.81 39.60
N ILE A 420 -15.21 -6.90 39.43
CA ILE A 420 -13.89 -7.07 40.05
C ILE A 420 -12.92 -5.97 39.58
N LEU A 421 -12.87 -5.69 38.27
CA LEU A 421 -12.04 -4.62 37.71
C LEU A 421 -12.41 -3.26 38.32
N ALA A 422 -13.70 -2.94 38.37
CA ALA A 422 -14.18 -1.71 38.99
C ALA A 422 -13.74 -1.60 40.47
N GLY A 423 -13.82 -2.70 41.23
CA GLY A 423 -13.33 -2.76 42.61
C GLY A 423 -11.82 -2.58 42.71
N ALA A 424 -11.04 -3.22 41.82
CA ALA A 424 -9.59 -3.14 41.81
C ALA A 424 -9.07 -1.70 41.69
N HIS A 425 -9.71 -0.88 40.83
CA HIS A 425 -9.36 0.53 40.67
C HIS A 425 -9.58 1.38 41.93
N THR A 426 -10.49 0.97 42.81
CA THR A 426 -10.77 1.73 44.05
C THR A 426 -9.61 1.68 45.05
N PHE A 427 -8.68 0.73 44.91
CA PHE A 427 -7.50 0.64 45.77
C PHE A 427 -6.43 1.69 45.45
N LYS A 428 -6.57 2.49 44.39
CA LYS A 428 -5.55 3.49 44.02
C LYS A 428 -5.20 4.41 45.20
N GLY A 429 -3.91 4.46 45.55
CA GLY A 429 -3.41 5.25 46.68
C GLY A 429 -3.61 4.63 48.06
N ASP A 430 -4.21 3.44 48.17
CA ASP A 430 -4.29 2.69 49.41
C ASP A 430 -2.89 2.21 49.86
N ALA A 431 -2.59 2.33 51.16
CA ALA A 431 -1.27 1.99 51.69
C ALA A 431 -0.94 0.50 51.65
N GLN A 432 -1.95 -0.37 51.70
CA GLN A 432 -1.78 -1.82 51.73
C GLN A 432 -2.03 -2.46 50.35
N TYR A 433 -2.98 -1.92 49.58
CA TYR A 433 -3.48 -2.53 48.35
C TYR A 433 -3.32 -1.64 47.11
N GLY A 434 -2.74 -0.44 47.22
CA GLY A 434 -2.54 0.47 46.08
C GLY A 434 -1.75 -0.15 44.92
N TRP A 435 -0.85 -1.08 45.24
CA TRP A 435 -0.08 -1.84 44.27
C TRP A 435 -0.95 -2.64 43.28
N VAL A 436 -2.18 -3.01 43.64
CA VAL A 436 -3.12 -3.72 42.75
C VAL A 436 -3.56 -2.81 41.61
N ALA A 437 -3.99 -1.60 41.94
CA ALA A 437 -4.38 -0.60 40.94
C ALA A 437 -3.18 -0.19 40.08
N ASP A 438 -1.99 -0.04 40.70
CA ASP A 438 -0.76 0.30 39.97
C ASP A 438 -0.33 -0.82 38.99
N LEU A 439 -0.44 -2.10 39.39
CA LEU A 439 -0.17 -3.23 38.50
C LEU A 439 -1.12 -3.24 37.30
N LEU A 440 -2.42 -3.03 37.53
CA LEU A 440 -3.42 -3.01 36.48
C LEU A 440 -3.15 -1.83 35.51
N ASP A 441 -2.96 -0.62 36.04
CA ASP A 441 -2.63 0.56 35.22
C ASP A 441 -1.38 0.32 34.36
N ASN A 442 -0.33 -0.29 34.92
CA ASN A 442 0.89 -0.62 34.17
C ASN A 442 0.64 -1.66 33.08
N LYS A 443 -0.17 -2.71 33.34
CA LYS A 443 -0.52 -3.72 32.32
C LYS A 443 -1.30 -3.08 31.17
N ILE A 444 -2.23 -2.19 31.47
CA ILE A 444 -2.98 -1.43 30.46
C ILE A 444 -2.08 -0.49 29.69
N GLN A 445 -1.12 0.17 30.35
CA GLN A 445 -0.15 1.01 29.65
C GLN A 445 0.64 0.21 28.61
N VAL A 446 1.09 -1.01 28.94
CA VAL A 446 1.81 -1.88 28.00
C VAL A 446 0.88 -2.39 26.90
N ALA A 447 -0.35 -2.80 27.25
CA ALA A 447 -1.38 -3.20 26.28
C ALA A 447 -1.63 -2.11 25.23
N HIS A 448 -1.82 -0.88 25.71
CA HIS A 448 -2.05 0.29 24.86
C HIS A 448 -0.83 0.62 23.99
N GLN A 449 0.39 0.53 24.54
CA GLN A 449 1.62 0.72 23.78
C GLN A 449 1.79 -0.32 22.67
N PHE A 450 1.53 -1.60 22.97
CA PHE A 450 1.66 -2.69 22.00
C PHE A 450 0.60 -2.63 20.89
N ALA A 451 -0.68 -2.61 21.28
CA ALA A 451 -1.80 -2.75 20.35
C ALA A 451 -2.16 -1.44 19.65
N VAL A 452 -2.19 -0.31 20.38
CA VAL A 452 -2.65 0.96 19.81
C VAL A 452 -1.46 1.74 19.27
N LYS A 453 -0.51 2.09 20.13
CA LYS A 453 0.55 3.01 19.71
C LYS A 453 1.51 2.42 18.69
N ALA A 454 1.86 1.15 18.81
CA ALA A 454 2.73 0.45 17.86
C ALA A 454 1.97 -0.37 16.80
N GLY A 455 0.66 -0.58 16.97
CA GLY A 455 -0.18 -1.31 16.02
C GLY A 455 0.19 -2.78 15.82
N LEU A 456 0.84 -3.42 16.80
CA LEU A 456 1.50 -4.70 16.58
C LEU A 456 0.54 -5.89 16.58
N ASN A 457 0.84 -6.83 15.68
CA ASN A 457 0.33 -8.19 15.68
C ASN A 457 1.50 -9.15 15.47
N TYR A 458 1.45 -10.32 16.11
CA TYR A 458 2.33 -11.43 15.75
C TYR A 458 1.80 -12.18 14.52
N ASN A 459 2.68 -12.70 13.68
CA ASN A 459 2.33 -13.37 12.42
C ASN A 459 1.56 -14.70 12.58
N SER A 460 1.31 -15.17 13.80
CA SER A 460 0.41 -16.30 14.06
C SER A 460 -0.39 -16.10 15.35
N GLU A 461 -1.57 -16.69 15.38
CA GLU A 461 -2.46 -16.65 16.55
C GLU A 461 -1.81 -17.24 17.80
N SER A 462 -1.14 -18.39 17.68
CA SER A 462 -0.44 -19.01 18.81
C SER A 462 0.67 -18.12 19.36
N ALA A 463 1.44 -17.46 18.49
CA ALA A 463 2.45 -16.50 18.91
C ALA A 463 1.81 -15.27 19.58
N SER A 464 0.69 -14.78 19.05
CA SER A 464 -0.06 -13.66 19.65
C SER A 464 -0.52 -13.97 21.08
N ILE A 465 -1.01 -15.18 21.31
CA ILE A 465 -1.43 -15.64 22.63
C ILE A 465 -0.22 -15.76 23.57
N VAL A 466 0.76 -16.58 23.22
CA VAL A 466 1.90 -16.91 24.09
C VAL A 466 2.74 -15.67 24.40
N ASN A 467 3.14 -14.91 23.38
CA ASN A 467 4.00 -13.75 23.58
C ASN A 467 3.24 -12.62 24.28
N GLY A 468 1.95 -12.45 23.98
CA GLY A 468 1.13 -11.47 24.66
C GLY A 468 0.97 -11.75 26.17
N MET A 469 0.86 -13.04 26.55
CA MET A 469 0.87 -13.46 27.95
C MET A 469 2.24 -13.25 28.61
N GLU A 470 3.32 -13.56 27.90
CA GLU A 470 4.68 -13.35 28.43
C GLU A 470 4.96 -11.86 28.68
N ILE A 471 4.55 -10.97 27.77
CA ILE A 471 4.66 -9.52 27.94
C ILE A 471 3.92 -9.07 29.20
N ALA A 472 2.65 -9.46 29.36
CA ALA A 472 1.85 -9.08 30.51
C ALA A 472 2.44 -9.63 31.84
N ALA A 473 3.06 -10.80 31.82
CA ALA A 473 3.71 -11.41 32.98
C ALA A 473 4.99 -10.68 33.43
N ARG A 474 5.63 -9.88 32.56
CA ARG A 474 6.81 -9.07 32.91
C ARG A 474 6.48 -7.73 33.57
N VAL A 475 5.20 -7.34 33.61
CA VAL A 475 4.75 -6.10 34.22
C VAL A 475 4.66 -6.24 35.74
N THR A 476 5.18 -5.25 36.47
CA THR A 476 5.10 -5.19 37.94
C THR A 476 4.33 -3.95 38.39
N PRO A 477 3.94 -3.83 39.68
CA PRO A 477 3.31 -2.61 40.18
C PRO A 477 4.19 -1.36 40.03
N SER A 478 5.52 -1.53 39.95
CA SER A 478 6.48 -0.42 39.94
C SER A 478 7.18 -0.19 38.60
N SER A 479 7.02 -1.07 37.61
CA SER A 479 7.75 -0.94 36.34
C SER A 479 7.10 -1.71 35.19
N ILE A 480 7.23 -1.13 33.99
CA ILE A 480 6.90 -1.75 32.70
C ILE A 480 8.14 -2.12 31.88
N GLU A 481 9.35 -1.77 32.33
CA GLU A 481 10.57 -1.79 31.51
C GLU A 481 10.89 -3.19 30.96
N ASN A 482 10.72 -4.23 31.76
CA ASN A 482 10.97 -5.61 31.34
C ASN A 482 9.98 -6.09 30.27
N ALA A 483 8.73 -5.60 30.32
CA ALA A 483 7.73 -5.91 29.30
C ALA A 483 8.06 -5.19 27.99
N ILE A 484 8.41 -3.90 28.05
CA ILE A 484 8.83 -3.12 26.87
C ILE A 484 10.09 -3.69 26.22
N LYS A 485 11.07 -4.08 27.03
CA LYS A 485 12.28 -4.74 26.55
C LYS A 485 11.99 -6.06 25.84
N LEU A 486 11.00 -6.81 26.31
CA LEU A 486 10.61 -8.09 25.69
C LEU A 486 9.96 -7.89 24.31
N ILE A 487 9.22 -6.79 24.11
CA ILE A 487 8.62 -6.45 22.80
C ILE A 487 9.72 -6.22 21.74
N GLY A 488 10.92 -5.78 22.16
CA GLY A 488 12.08 -5.67 21.27
C GLY A 488 12.08 -4.41 20.39
N LEU A 489 11.28 -3.39 20.75
CA LEU A 489 11.27 -2.08 20.11
C LEU A 489 11.90 -1.02 21.02
N SER A 490 12.58 -0.05 20.42
CA SER A 490 13.02 1.15 21.15
C SER A 490 11.83 2.08 21.44
N PRO A 491 11.91 2.97 22.46
CA PRO A 491 10.82 3.88 22.79
C PRO A 491 10.27 4.68 21.59
N ASP A 492 11.15 5.11 20.68
CA ASP A 492 10.78 5.88 19.48
C ASP A 492 10.04 5.04 18.43
N GLN A 493 10.13 3.71 18.50
CA GLN A 493 9.43 2.78 17.59
C GLN A 493 7.99 2.46 18.03
N PHE A 494 7.55 2.95 19.20
CA PHE A 494 6.19 2.79 19.71
C PHE A 494 5.23 3.89 19.28
N ASN A 495 5.53 4.66 18.23
CA ASN A 495 4.62 5.68 17.75
C ASN A 495 4.42 5.60 16.24
N LEU A 496 3.21 5.27 15.80
CA LEU A 496 2.81 5.39 14.38
C LEU A 496 2.34 6.80 14.00
N GLY A 497 2.27 7.74 14.96
CA GLY A 497 1.56 9.02 14.83
C GLY A 497 1.42 9.75 16.15
#